data_AF-C5LVL2-F1
#
_entry.id   AF-C5LVL2-F1
#
_cell.length_a   1.000
_cell.length_b   1.000
_cell.length_c   1.000
_cell.angle_alpha   90.00
_cell.angle_beta   90.00
_cell.angle_gamma   90.00
#
_symmetry.space_group_name_H-M   'P 1'
#
loop_
_entity.id
_entity.type
_entity.pdbx_description
1 polymer ?
#
loop_
_entity_poly.entity_id
_entity_poly.type
_entity_poly.pdbx_seq_one_letter_code
_entity_poly.pdbx_strand_id
1 'polypeptide(L)'
;AKPACFEEKDKFLRLWLHECCRVFMDRLISEEDRTNFISVIDNVMDETMQIIERNEHVYDIVFGGADLKNHEAEDPPYDQMVDKKGLKLFMEAKLENYNDEMKGRAMDIVLFKDAIEHCLKILRIIRMPRGNALLVGVGGSGRHCQTRLASYIAEYKCSQIEINKNYNHQKFREDIKAIYETAGVKAQNVTFLFSDTEICDESFLEDVSNILSSGEVPNLYAADELNQVRQDKTLCDA
;
A
#
# COMPACT_ATOMS: atom_id res chain seq x y z
N ALA A 1 -7.13 -5.71 -10.11
CA ALA A 1 -8.32 -5.68 -10.98
C ALA A 1 -8.67 -7.10 -11.41
N LYS A 2 -9.93 -7.54 -11.27
CA LYS A 2 -10.37 -8.86 -11.77
C LYS A 2 -10.77 -8.69 -13.25
N PRO A 3 -10.23 -9.46 -14.21
CA PRO A 3 -10.50 -9.25 -15.64
C PRO A 3 -11.99 -9.19 -16.00
N ALA A 4 -12.81 -10.04 -15.37
CA ALA A 4 -14.26 -10.08 -15.57
C ALA A 4 -15.00 -8.76 -15.24
N CYS A 5 -14.37 -7.85 -14.49
CA CYS A 5 -14.97 -6.54 -14.17
C CYS A 5 -14.67 -5.46 -15.23
N PHE A 6 -13.88 -5.76 -16.26
CA PHE A 6 -13.36 -4.79 -17.23
C PHE A 6 -13.56 -5.24 -18.69
N GLU A 7 -14.76 -5.74 -19.01
CA GLU A 7 -15.11 -6.18 -20.38
C GLU A 7 -15.39 -5.02 -21.34
N GLU A 8 -15.83 -3.87 -20.81
CA GLU A 8 -16.10 -2.68 -21.60
C GLU A 8 -14.81 -1.97 -22.03
N LYS A 9 -14.70 -1.64 -23.32
CA LYS A 9 -13.51 -1.00 -23.91
C LYS A 9 -13.07 0.26 -23.15
N ASP A 10 -13.99 1.19 -22.88
CA ASP A 10 -13.66 2.45 -22.18
C ASP A 10 -13.15 2.19 -20.75
N LYS A 11 -13.83 1.30 -20.02
CA LYS A 11 -13.45 0.95 -18.65
C LYS A 11 -12.06 0.29 -18.60
N PHE A 12 -11.77 -0.62 -19.53
CA PHE A 12 -10.45 -1.22 -19.66
C PHE A 12 -9.37 -0.18 -19.98
N LEU A 13 -9.65 0.75 -20.90
CA LEU A 13 -8.71 1.80 -21.28
C LEU A 13 -8.41 2.75 -20.11
N ARG A 14 -9.40 3.10 -19.29
CA ARG A 14 -9.21 3.89 -18.07
C ARG A 14 -8.33 3.18 -17.05
N LEU A 15 -8.54 1.88 -16.87
CA LEU A 15 -7.70 1.05 -16.01
C LEU A 15 -6.26 1.01 -16.56
N TRP A 16 -6.10 0.75 -17.85
CA TRP A 16 -4.79 0.73 -18.51
C TRP A 16 -4.03 2.06 -18.32
N LEU A 17 -4.70 3.18 -18.59
CA LEU A 17 -4.14 4.52 -18.39
C LEU A 17 -3.72 4.75 -16.93
N HIS A 18 -4.61 4.41 -15.99
CA HIS A 18 -4.32 4.51 -14.57
C HIS A 18 -3.07 3.71 -14.18
N GLU A 19 -2.98 2.44 -14.63
CA GLU A 19 -1.83 1.59 -14.35
C GLU A 19 -0.54 2.12 -14.99
N CYS A 20 -0.59 2.69 -16.19
CA CYS A 20 0.55 3.39 -16.79
C CYS A 20 1.04 4.55 -15.90
N CYS A 21 0.12 5.36 -15.36
CA CYS A 21 0.48 6.43 -14.43
C CYS A 21 1.12 5.88 -13.14
N ARG A 22 0.60 4.78 -12.58
CA ARG A 22 1.16 4.15 -11.36
C ARG A 22 2.54 3.54 -11.58
N VAL A 23 2.79 2.96 -12.75
CA VAL A 23 4.09 2.32 -13.07
C VAL A 23 5.16 3.35 -13.40
N PHE A 24 4.82 4.37 -14.19
CA PHE A 24 5.79 5.32 -14.74
C PHE A 24 5.68 6.70 -14.11
N MET A 25 4.50 7.33 -14.19
CA MET A 25 4.32 8.73 -13.80
C MET A 25 4.61 9.00 -12.32
N ASP A 26 4.27 8.07 -11.42
CA ASP A 26 4.54 8.20 -9.98
C ASP A 26 6.05 8.25 -9.64
N ARG A 27 6.93 7.82 -10.56
CA ARG A 27 8.40 7.87 -10.39
C ARG A 27 9.02 9.15 -10.94
N LEU A 28 8.24 9.98 -11.63
CA LEU A 28 8.71 11.21 -12.25
C LEU A 28 8.66 12.37 -11.25
N ILE A 29 9.79 13.05 -11.12
CA ILE A 29 9.98 14.15 -10.15
C ILE A 29 9.77 15.53 -10.76
N SER A 30 9.87 15.67 -12.08
CA SER A 30 9.74 16.95 -12.77
C SER A 30 8.41 17.04 -13.53
N GLU A 31 7.85 18.25 -13.59
CA GLU A 31 6.64 18.52 -14.37
C GLU A 31 6.88 18.40 -15.87
N GLU A 32 8.12 18.63 -16.33
CA GLU A 32 8.54 18.40 -17.71
C GLU A 32 8.42 16.92 -18.08
N ASP A 33 9.00 16.02 -17.27
CA ASP A 33 8.92 14.58 -17.50
C ASP A 33 7.47 14.08 -17.49
N ARG A 34 6.64 14.62 -16.58
CA ARG A 34 5.21 14.30 -16.50
C ARG A 34 4.46 14.72 -17.76
N THR A 35 4.77 15.90 -18.30
CA THR A 35 4.19 16.41 -19.55
C THR A 35 4.63 15.56 -20.75
N ASN A 36 5.91 15.20 -20.79
CA ASN A 36 6.45 14.30 -21.81
C ASN A 36 5.78 12.92 -21.75
N PHE A 37 5.60 12.37 -20.54
CA PHE A 37 4.90 11.10 -20.35
C PHE A 37 3.46 11.15 -20.85
N ILE A 38 2.71 12.21 -20.52
CA ILE A 38 1.34 12.42 -21.04
C ILE A 38 1.34 12.42 -22.56
N SER A 39 2.30 13.12 -23.19
CA SER A 39 2.41 13.20 -24.65
C SER A 39 2.70 11.83 -25.28
N VAL A 40 3.53 10.99 -24.65
CA VAL A 40 3.79 9.61 -25.09
C VAL A 40 2.52 8.76 -25.01
N ILE A 41 1.78 8.85 -23.90
CA ILE A 41 0.53 8.10 -23.71
C ILE A 41 -0.51 8.53 -24.73
N ASP A 42 -0.66 9.84 -24.96
CA ASP A 42 -1.57 10.40 -25.96
C ASP A 42 -1.28 9.84 -27.36
N ASN A 43 -0.01 9.81 -27.77
CA ASN A 43 0.39 9.23 -29.06
C ASN A 43 0.02 7.74 -29.17
N VAL A 44 0.25 6.96 -28.12
CA VAL A 44 -0.12 5.53 -28.09
C VAL A 44 -1.63 5.34 -28.18
N MET A 45 -2.40 6.18 -27.48
CA MET A 45 -3.87 6.15 -27.52
C MET A 45 -4.40 6.47 -28.93
N ASP A 46 -3.81 7.45 -29.61
CA ASP A 46 -4.20 7.83 -30.97
C ASP A 46 -3.86 6.75 -31.99
N GLU A 47 -2.62 6.27 -31.98
CA GLU A 47 -2.11 5.33 -32.97
C GLU A 47 -2.72 3.94 -32.82
N THR A 48 -2.94 3.49 -31.57
CA THR A 48 -3.27 2.09 -31.28
C THR A 48 -4.73 1.89 -30.89
N MET A 49 -5.34 2.84 -30.16
CA MET A 49 -6.62 2.62 -29.48
C MET A 49 -7.81 3.34 -30.14
N GLN A 50 -7.56 4.27 -31.07
CA GLN A 50 -8.55 5.06 -31.81
C GLN A 50 -9.59 5.72 -30.89
N ILE A 51 -9.13 6.32 -29.79
CA ILE A 51 -10.00 6.97 -28.80
C ILE A 51 -10.24 8.41 -29.25
N ILE A 52 -11.48 8.72 -29.62
CA ILE A 52 -11.84 10.01 -30.25
C ILE A 52 -12.23 11.08 -29.20
N GLU A 53 -12.64 10.67 -27.99
CA GLU A 53 -13.09 11.61 -26.96
C GLU A 53 -12.16 11.64 -25.74
N ARG A 54 -11.31 12.67 -25.71
CA ARG A 54 -10.58 13.06 -24.51
C ARG A 54 -11.37 14.16 -23.80
N ASN A 55 -11.89 13.86 -22.62
CA ASN A 55 -12.37 14.93 -21.74
C ASN A 55 -11.17 15.58 -21.02
N GLU A 56 -11.30 16.82 -20.55
CA GLU A 56 -10.24 17.54 -19.80
C GLU A 56 -9.76 16.78 -18.54
N HIS A 57 -10.47 15.73 -18.14
CA HIS A 57 -10.26 14.97 -16.90
C HIS A 57 -9.76 13.54 -17.16
N VAL A 58 -9.28 13.21 -18.36
CA VAL A 58 -8.78 11.86 -18.71
C VAL A 58 -7.67 11.39 -17.74
N TYR A 59 -6.88 12.29 -17.18
CA TYR A 59 -5.81 11.96 -16.24
C TYR A 59 -6.21 12.14 -14.75
N ASP A 60 -7.40 12.69 -14.46
CA ASP A 60 -7.93 12.87 -13.10
C ASP A 60 -8.75 11.64 -12.65
N ILE A 61 -8.23 10.44 -12.97
CA ILE A 61 -8.86 9.15 -12.71
C ILE A 61 -8.31 8.55 -11.41
N VAL A 62 -9.20 8.40 -10.44
CA VAL A 62 -8.91 7.76 -9.16
C VAL A 62 -9.45 6.34 -9.19
N PHE A 63 -8.58 5.36 -8.94
CA PHE A 63 -8.97 3.98 -8.67
C PHE A 63 -8.78 3.68 -7.19
N GLY A 64 -9.63 2.80 -6.67
CA GLY A 64 -9.60 2.37 -5.28
C GLY A 64 -10.13 0.96 -5.14
N GLY A 65 -9.58 0.22 -4.19
CA GLY A 65 -10.16 -1.04 -3.73
C GLY A 65 -11.06 -0.76 -2.53
N ALA A 66 -12.19 -0.08 -2.74
CA ALA A 66 -13.16 0.25 -1.70
C ALA A 66 -14.58 0.18 -2.26
N ASP A 67 -15.50 -0.41 -1.49
CA ASP A 67 -16.91 -0.47 -1.85
C ASP A 67 -17.69 0.58 -1.04
N LEU A 68 -18.15 1.63 -1.73
CA LEU A 68 -18.89 2.74 -1.13
C LEU A 68 -20.33 2.39 -0.74
N LYS A 69 -20.84 1.23 -1.16
CA LYS A 69 -22.17 0.74 -0.80
C LYS A 69 -22.10 -0.27 0.33
N ASN A 70 -21.04 -1.08 0.35
CA ASN A 70 -20.77 -2.03 1.42
C ASN A 70 -19.39 -1.75 2.04
N HIS A 71 -19.37 -0.91 3.08
CA HIS A 71 -18.13 -0.47 3.73
C HIS A 71 -17.37 -1.60 4.46
N GLU A 72 -17.98 -2.79 4.60
CA GLU A 72 -17.45 -3.98 5.26
C GLU A 72 -17.15 -5.12 4.28
N ALA A 73 -17.10 -4.84 2.97
CA ALA A 73 -16.67 -5.85 2.00
C ALA A 73 -15.22 -6.27 2.30
N GLU A 74 -14.99 -7.58 2.47
CA GLU A 74 -13.64 -8.15 2.74
C GLU A 74 -12.68 -8.02 1.54
N ASP A 75 -13.19 -8.23 0.32
CA ASP A 75 -12.42 -8.08 -0.92
C ASP A 75 -13.12 -7.13 -1.91
N PRO A 76 -13.14 -5.81 -1.59
CA PRO A 76 -13.81 -4.85 -2.44
C PRO A 76 -13.07 -4.75 -3.78
N PRO A 77 -13.81 -4.67 -4.91
CA PRO A 77 -13.21 -4.65 -6.22
C PRO A 77 -12.33 -3.42 -6.39
N TYR A 78 -11.18 -3.62 -7.05
CA TYR A 78 -10.35 -2.51 -7.49
C TYR A 78 -10.94 -1.91 -8.76
N ASP A 79 -11.56 -0.74 -8.64
CA ASP A 79 -12.31 -0.09 -9.71
C ASP A 79 -12.21 1.46 -9.64
N GLN A 80 -12.74 2.14 -10.65
CA GLN A 80 -12.74 3.60 -10.72
C GLN A 80 -13.71 4.19 -9.68
N MET A 81 -13.20 5.11 -8.86
CA MET A 81 -13.95 5.84 -7.85
C MET A 81 -14.59 7.09 -8.47
N VAL A 82 -15.74 6.90 -9.13
CA VAL A 82 -16.47 7.99 -9.81
C VAL A 82 -17.05 9.00 -8.80
N ASP A 83 -17.61 8.51 -7.70
CA ASP A 83 -18.13 9.36 -6.62
C ASP A 83 -17.02 9.79 -5.65
N LYS A 84 -16.31 10.86 -6.01
CA LYS A 84 -15.24 11.45 -5.18
C LYS A 84 -15.75 11.95 -3.82
N LYS A 85 -17.01 12.37 -3.72
CA LYS A 85 -17.61 12.83 -2.45
C LYS A 85 -17.92 11.64 -1.54
N GLY A 86 -18.55 10.60 -2.08
CA GLY A 86 -18.80 9.35 -1.36
C GLY A 86 -17.50 8.69 -0.89
N LEU A 87 -16.46 8.67 -1.74
CA LEU A 87 -15.13 8.20 -1.36
C LEU A 87 -14.53 8.98 -0.18
N LYS A 88 -14.65 10.31 -0.20
CA LYS A 88 -14.17 11.14 0.91
C LYS A 88 -14.89 10.79 2.22
N LEU A 89 -16.22 10.71 2.19
CA LEU A 89 -17.04 10.35 3.36
C LEU A 89 -16.71 8.95 3.89
N PHE A 90 -16.49 7.98 2.99
CA PHE A 90 -16.05 6.64 3.36
C PHE A 90 -14.71 6.66 4.11
N MET A 91 -13.73 7.39 3.60
CA MET A 91 -12.41 7.47 4.23
C MET A 91 -12.44 8.25 5.56
N GLU A 92 -13.27 9.29 5.67
CA GLU A 92 -13.49 10.01 6.92
C GLU A 92 -14.11 9.10 7.98
N ALA A 93 -15.10 8.28 7.61
CA ALA A 93 -15.69 7.28 8.51
C ALA A 93 -14.66 6.21 8.94
N LYS A 94 -13.83 5.71 8.02
CA LYS A 94 -12.75 4.76 8.38
C LYS A 94 -11.71 5.39 9.32
N LEU A 95 -11.41 6.68 9.16
CA LEU A 95 -10.52 7.40 10.06
C LEU A 95 -11.13 7.57 11.46
N GLU A 96 -12.43 7.87 11.54
CA GLU A 96 -13.15 7.96 12.81
C GLU A 96 -13.12 6.61 13.55
N ASN A 97 -13.47 5.52 12.87
CA ASN A 97 -13.43 4.17 13.45
C ASN A 97 -12.01 3.81 13.95
N TYR A 98 -10.97 4.11 13.16
CA TYR A 98 -9.59 3.91 13.60
C TYR A 98 -9.29 4.65 14.90
N ASN A 99 -9.70 5.92 15.00
CA ASN A 99 -9.45 6.76 16.17
C ASN A 99 -10.19 6.26 17.42
N ASP A 100 -11.39 5.71 17.25
CA ASP A 100 -12.19 5.14 18.34
C ASP A 100 -11.58 3.84 18.88
N GLU A 101 -11.07 2.98 17.98
CA GLU A 101 -10.41 1.72 18.34
C GLU A 101 -9.02 1.96 18.96
N MET A 102 -8.23 2.87 18.37
CA MET A 102 -6.81 3.07 18.70
C MET A 102 -6.62 4.18 19.73
N LYS A 103 -7.17 3.98 20.93
CA LYS A 103 -7.06 4.94 22.04
C LYS A 103 -5.60 5.27 22.35
N GLY A 104 -5.22 6.54 22.20
CA GLY A 104 -3.86 7.04 22.44
C GLY A 104 -2.94 7.05 21.22
N ARG A 105 -3.39 6.53 20.06
CA ARG A 105 -2.70 6.63 18.76
C ARG A 105 -3.58 7.28 17.68
N ALA A 106 -4.57 8.06 18.10
CA ALA A 106 -5.48 8.78 17.21
C ALA A 106 -4.70 9.64 16.20
N MET A 107 -5.15 9.61 14.95
CA MET A 107 -4.60 10.37 13.85
C MET A 107 -5.45 11.61 13.61
N ASP A 108 -4.79 12.77 13.61
CA ASP A 108 -5.37 14.04 13.19
C ASP A 108 -4.89 14.33 11.75
N ILE A 109 -5.59 13.74 10.77
CA ILE A 109 -5.31 13.90 9.34
C ILE A 109 -6.51 14.51 8.63
N VAL A 110 -6.26 15.56 7.85
CA VAL A 110 -7.27 16.18 7.00
C VAL A 110 -7.27 15.49 5.63
N LEU A 111 -8.41 14.92 5.24
CA LEU A 111 -8.59 14.20 3.97
C LEU A 111 -9.02 15.16 2.84
N PHE A 112 -8.04 15.88 2.30
CA PHE A 112 -8.17 16.62 1.03
C PHE A 112 -7.82 15.73 -0.17
N LYS A 113 -8.01 16.24 -1.40
CA LYS A 113 -7.85 15.47 -2.66
C LYS A 113 -6.56 14.64 -2.69
N ASP A 114 -5.40 15.29 -2.53
CA ASP A 114 -4.12 14.58 -2.67
C ASP A 114 -3.89 13.60 -1.50
N ALA A 115 -4.38 13.89 -0.30
CA ALA A 115 -4.27 12.97 0.83
C ALA A 115 -5.07 11.66 0.58
N ILE A 116 -6.27 11.79 0.00
CA ILE A 116 -7.09 10.66 -0.44
C ILE A 116 -6.36 9.85 -1.52
N GLU A 117 -5.86 10.53 -2.56
CA GLU A 117 -5.16 9.86 -3.66
C GLU A 117 -3.89 9.14 -3.19
N HIS A 118 -3.07 9.76 -2.34
CA HIS A 118 -1.88 9.13 -1.77
C HIS A 118 -2.22 7.91 -0.90
N CYS A 119 -3.26 8.01 -0.06
CA CYS A 119 -3.72 6.88 0.75
C CYS A 119 -4.21 5.73 -0.14
N LEU A 120 -4.95 6.02 -1.22
CA LEU A 120 -5.38 5.00 -2.19
C LEU A 120 -4.20 4.36 -2.95
N LYS A 121 -3.14 5.12 -3.27
CA LYS A 121 -1.91 4.55 -3.84
C LYS A 121 -1.26 3.56 -2.86
N ILE A 122 -1.17 3.92 -1.57
CA ILE A 122 -0.63 3.03 -0.55
C ILE A 122 -1.51 1.79 -0.40
N LEU A 123 -2.82 1.96 -0.28
CA LEU A 123 -3.81 0.88 -0.19
C LEU A 123 -3.69 -0.10 -1.37
N ARG A 124 -3.56 0.43 -2.59
CA ARG A 124 -3.32 -0.38 -3.79
C ARG A 124 -2.03 -1.19 -3.64
N ILE A 125 -0.92 -0.56 -3.27
CA ILE A 125 0.39 -1.22 -3.18
C ILE A 125 0.39 -2.33 -2.12
N ILE A 126 -0.12 -2.07 -0.91
CA ILE A 126 -0.12 -3.08 0.16
C ILE A 126 -1.03 -4.28 -0.13
N ARG A 127 -2.10 -4.09 -0.93
CA ARG A 127 -2.97 -5.19 -1.37
C ARG A 127 -2.38 -6.01 -2.53
N MET A 128 -1.29 -5.58 -3.15
CA MET A 128 -0.59 -6.41 -4.13
C MET A 128 0.26 -7.48 -3.44
N PRO A 129 0.33 -8.71 -3.97
CA PRO A 129 1.26 -9.71 -3.48
C PRO A 129 2.69 -9.18 -3.49
N ARG A 130 3.40 -9.31 -2.36
CA ARG A 130 4.78 -8.80 -2.17
C ARG A 130 4.91 -7.28 -2.42
N GLY A 131 3.82 -6.53 -2.23
CA GLY A 131 3.78 -5.08 -2.41
C GLY A 131 4.67 -4.35 -1.41
N ASN A 132 5.49 -3.43 -1.91
CA ASN A 132 6.34 -2.55 -1.10
C ASN A 132 6.38 -1.15 -1.72
N ALA A 133 6.54 -0.13 -0.89
CA ALA A 133 6.58 1.26 -1.32
C ALA A 133 7.64 2.03 -0.53
N LEU A 134 8.44 2.84 -1.24
CA LEU A 134 9.27 3.87 -0.63
C LEU A 134 8.52 5.20 -0.69
N LEU A 135 8.08 5.70 0.47
CA LEU A 135 7.33 6.94 0.55
C LEU A 135 8.27 8.14 0.70
N VAL A 136 8.53 8.85 -0.40
CA VAL A 136 9.41 10.03 -0.43
C VAL A 136 8.57 11.31 -0.31
N GLY A 137 8.97 12.19 0.60
CA GLY A 137 8.30 13.47 0.79
C GLY A 137 8.91 14.27 1.94
N VAL A 138 8.57 15.55 2.01
CA VAL A 138 8.99 16.42 3.11
C VAL A 138 8.33 15.99 4.44
N GLY A 139 8.97 16.34 5.56
CA GLY A 139 8.41 16.11 6.89
C GLY A 139 7.02 16.76 7.03
N GLY A 140 6.11 16.10 7.73
CA GLY A 140 4.73 16.60 7.92
C GLY A 140 3.75 16.30 6.77
N SER A 141 4.19 15.67 5.68
CA SER A 141 3.33 15.27 4.54
C SER A 141 2.28 14.18 4.85
N GLY A 142 2.25 13.65 6.07
CA GLY A 142 1.27 12.66 6.50
C GLY A 142 1.56 11.20 6.11
N ARG A 143 2.76 10.89 5.58
CA ARG A 143 3.16 9.53 5.13
C ARG A 143 2.83 8.42 6.15
N HIS A 144 3.16 8.63 7.43
CA HIS A 144 2.85 7.66 8.49
C HIS A 144 1.34 7.49 8.70
N CYS A 145 0.60 8.59 8.82
CA CYS A 145 -0.84 8.56 9.06
C CYS A 145 -1.60 7.94 7.88
N GLN A 146 -1.23 8.31 6.65
CA GLN A 146 -1.81 7.73 5.43
C GLN A 146 -1.52 6.23 5.31
N THR A 147 -0.33 5.78 5.71
CA THR A 147 0.01 4.35 5.71
C THR A 147 -0.81 3.60 6.74
N ARG A 148 -0.91 4.10 7.97
CA ARG A 148 -1.74 3.48 9.02
C ARG A 148 -3.22 3.42 8.62
N LEU A 149 -3.75 4.49 8.04
CA LEU A 149 -5.13 4.53 7.54
C LEU A 149 -5.32 3.54 6.39
N ALA A 150 -4.39 3.47 5.43
CA ALA A 150 -4.46 2.50 4.34
C ALA A 150 -4.42 1.05 4.85
N SER A 151 -3.53 0.74 5.81
CA SER A 151 -3.47 -0.58 6.46
C SER A 151 -4.77 -0.90 7.18
N TYR A 152 -5.35 0.08 7.89
CA TYR A 152 -6.63 -0.10 8.58
C TYR A 152 -7.78 -0.36 7.60
N ILE A 153 -7.87 0.39 6.49
CA ILE A 153 -8.86 0.17 5.43
C ILE A 153 -8.69 -1.22 4.79
N ALA A 154 -7.45 -1.70 4.68
CA ALA A 154 -7.17 -3.04 4.16
C ALA A 154 -7.39 -4.16 5.20
N GLU A 155 -7.71 -3.81 6.46
CA GLU A 155 -7.76 -4.75 7.60
C GLU A 155 -6.43 -5.46 7.86
N TYR A 156 -5.32 -4.78 7.54
CA TYR A 156 -3.97 -5.30 7.76
C TYR A 156 -3.45 -4.79 9.10
N LYS A 157 -2.78 -5.68 9.85
CA LYS A 157 -2.08 -5.27 11.07
C LYS A 157 -0.91 -4.37 10.69
N CYS A 158 -0.96 -3.10 11.10
CA CYS A 158 0.16 -2.18 10.91
C CYS A 158 1.20 -2.37 12.01
N SER A 159 2.34 -2.97 11.69
CA SER A 159 3.47 -3.17 12.60
C SER A 159 4.53 -2.10 12.35
N GLN A 160 5.04 -1.50 13.42
CA GLN A 160 6.12 -0.52 13.41
C GLN A 160 7.04 -0.82 14.60
N ILE A 161 8.35 -0.64 14.42
CA ILE A 161 9.31 -0.87 15.50
C ILE A 161 9.35 0.32 16.46
N GLU A 162 9.65 0.06 17.73
CA GLU A 162 9.77 1.10 18.76
C GLU A 162 11.21 1.19 19.24
N ILE A 163 11.92 2.22 18.76
CA ILE A 163 13.31 2.44 19.12
C ILE A 163 13.43 2.90 20.58
N ASN A 164 14.26 2.20 21.35
CA ASN A 164 14.69 2.57 22.69
C ASN A 164 16.23 2.69 22.74
N LYS A 165 16.77 3.23 23.83
CA LYS A 165 18.23 3.44 24.00
C LYS A 165 19.09 2.19 23.78
N ASN A 166 18.51 1.01 23.98
CA ASN A 166 19.21 -0.28 23.87
C ASN A 166 18.71 -1.07 22.66
N TYR A 167 18.11 -0.41 21.66
CA TYR A 167 17.64 -1.06 20.45
C TYR A 167 18.84 -1.37 19.55
N ASN A 168 18.96 -2.62 19.14
CA ASN A 168 20.10 -3.14 18.38
C ASN A 168 19.61 -4.12 17.32
N HIS A 169 20.54 -4.62 16.50
CA HIS A 169 20.23 -5.56 15.42
C HIS A 169 19.55 -6.85 15.90
N GLN A 170 19.89 -7.34 17.09
CA GLN A 170 19.22 -8.51 17.65
C GLN A 170 17.74 -8.26 17.93
N LYS A 171 17.41 -7.12 18.56
CA LYS A 171 16.01 -6.73 18.81
C LYS A 171 15.24 -6.48 17.51
N PHE A 172 15.90 -5.88 16.52
CA PHE A 172 15.31 -5.74 15.19
C PHE A 172 14.91 -7.09 14.60
N ARG A 173 15.81 -8.09 14.66
CA ARG A 173 15.51 -9.45 14.22
C ARG A 173 14.39 -10.11 15.03
N GLU A 174 14.28 -9.86 16.33
CA GLU A 174 13.16 -10.31 17.16
C GLU A 174 11.83 -9.70 16.69
N ASP A 175 11.80 -8.41 16.35
CA ASP A 175 10.61 -7.75 15.79
C ASP A 175 10.26 -8.32 14.39
N ILE A 176 11.25 -8.59 13.54
CA ILE A 176 11.03 -9.28 12.26
C ILE A 176 10.45 -10.69 12.46
N LYS A 177 10.94 -11.45 13.46
CA LYS A 177 10.35 -12.76 13.80
C LYS A 177 8.88 -12.63 14.21
N ALA A 178 8.53 -11.65 15.05
CA ALA A 178 7.15 -11.41 15.47
C ALA A 178 6.23 -11.02 14.30
N ILE A 179 6.76 -10.25 13.34
CA ILE A 179 6.06 -9.94 12.08
C ILE A 179 5.85 -11.22 11.27
N TYR A 180 6.88 -12.04 11.09
CA TYR A 180 6.80 -13.32 10.36
C TYR A 180 5.87 -14.33 11.02
N GLU A 181 5.82 -14.39 12.35
CA GLU A 181 4.88 -15.24 13.07
C GLU A 181 3.44 -14.78 12.81
N THR A 182 3.19 -13.47 12.86
CA THR A 182 1.85 -12.93 12.57
C THR A 182 1.43 -13.19 11.14
N ALA A 183 2.33 -12.93 10.17
CA ALA A 183 2.04 -13.11 8.75
C ALA A 183 1.97 -14.59 8.34
N GLY A 184 2.88 -15.41 8.85
CA GLY A 184 3.11 -16.78 8.38
C GLY A 184 2.44 -17.87 9.21
N VAL A 185 2.32 -17.70 10.52
CA VAL A 185 1.73 -18.71 11.43
C VAL A 185 0.28 -18.35 11.78
N LYS A 186 -0.01 -17.08 12.02
CA LYS A 186 -1.39 -16.61 12.31
C LYS A 186 -2.20 -16.31 11.05
N ALA A 187 -1.57 -16.39 9.88
CA ALA A 187 -2.17 -16.09 8.58
C ALA A 187 -2.87 -14.72 8.51
N GLN A 188 -2.35 -13.72 9.24
CA GLN A 188 -2.88 -12.36 9.25
C GLN A 188 -2.08 -11.47 8.31
N ASN A 189 -2.75 -10.65 7.50
CA ASN A 189 -2.05 -9.69 6.66
C ASN A 189 -1.38 -8.61 7.52
N VAL A 190 -0.12 -8.31 7.22
CA VAL A 190 0.69 -7.34 7.97
C VAL A 190 1.27 -6.29 7.03
N THR A 191 1.18 -5.02 7.43
CA THR A 191 1.96 -3.93 6.84
C THR A 191 3.08 -3.56 7.78
N PHE A 192 4.33 -3.70 7.31
CA PHE A 192 5.51 -3.23 8.05
C PHE A 192 5.80 -1.78 7.68
N LEU A 193 5.62 -0.86 8.63
CA LEU A 193 5.94 0.55 8.51
C LEU A 193 7.31 0.81 9.12
N PHE A 194 8.26 1.23 8.30
CA PHE A 194 9.65 1.45 8.69
C PHE A 194 10.14 2.81 8.17
N SER A 195 10.72 3.60 9.07
CA SER A 195 11.14 4.98 8.84
C SER A 195 12.66 5.14 8.92
N ASP A 196 13.19 6.17 8.26
CA ASP A 196 14.62 6.53 8.32
C ASP A 196 15.06 6.86 9.76
N THR A 197 14.17 7.49 10.53
CA THR A 197 14.36 7.78 11.96
C THR A 197 14.53 6.52 12.83
N GLU A 198 14.16 5.35 12.32
CA GLU A 198 14.22 4.08 13.04
C GLU A 198 15.47 3.25 12.68
N ILE A 199 16.28 3.72 11.73
CA ILE A 199 17.51 3.07 11.31
C ILE A 199 18.62 3.44 12.30
N CYS A 200 18.87 2.57 13.28
CA CYS A 200 19.98 2.74 14.23
C CYS A 200 21.29 2.13 13.73
N ASP A 201 21.23 1.17 12.81
CA ASP A 201 22.35 0.40 12.29
C ASP A 201 22.09 0.05 10.81
N GLU A 202 23.11 0.18 9.95
CA GLU A 202 22.99 -0.11 8.52
C GLU A 202 22.62 -1.57 8.24
N SER A 203 22.96 -2.49 9.15
CA SER A 203 22.56 -3.91 9.07
C SER A 203 21.05 -4.12 9.00
N PHE A 204 20.24 -3.16 9.50
CA PHE A 204 18.78 -3.26 9.40
C PHE A 204 18.34 -3.21 7.94
N LEU A 205 19.02 -2.40 7.12
CA LEU A 205 18.73 -2.28 5.70
C LEU A 205 19.14 -3.53 4.92
N GLU A 206 20.18 -4.25 5.36
CA GLU A 206 20.54 -5.54 4.78
C GLU A 206 19.42 -6.56 4.99
N ASP A 207 18.91 -6.65 6.23
CA ASP A 207 17.78 -7.53 6.56
C ASP A 207 16.52 -7.11 5.80
N VAL A 208 16.18 -5.82 5.72
CA VAL A 208 15.04 -5.33 4.91
C VAL A 208 15.22 -5.69 3.42
N SER A 209 16.41 -5.54 2.87
CA SER A 209 16.72 -5.91 1.48
C SER A 209 16.49 -7.41 1.22
N ASN A 210 16.89 -8.26 2.17
CA ASN A 210 16.63 -9.70 2.12
C ASN A 210 15.12 -10.00 2.16
N ILE A 211 14.35 -9.34 3.03
CA ILE A 211 12.88 -9.46 3.07
C ILE A 211 12.27 -9.11 1.71
N LEU A 212 12.71 -8.03 1.06
CA LEU A 212 12.16 -7.59 -0.22
C LEU A 212 12.54 -8.53 -1.38
N SER A 213 13.78 -9.02 -1.37
CA SER A 213 14.36 -9.80 -2.47
C SER A 213 13.90 -11.27 -2.44
N SER A 214 14.15 -11.96 -1.33
CA SER A 214 13.86 -13.39 -1.16
C SER A 214 12.62 -13.65 -0.32
N GLY A 215 12.21 -12.71 0.53
CA GLY A 215 11.19 -12.96 1.55
C GLY A 215 11.74 -13.64 2.81
N GLU A 216 13.05 -13.82 2.91
CA GLU A 216 13.71 -14.51 4.02
C GLU A 216 14.98 -13.77 4.46
N VAL A 217 15.14 -13.59 5.77
CA VAL A 217 16.38 -13.06 6.37
C VAL A 217 17.31 -14.23 6.73
N PRO A 218 18.56 -14.26 6.19
CA PRO A 218 19.51 -15.33 6.50
C PRO A 218 19.84 -15.42 7.99
N ASN A 219 19.89 -16.65 8.51
CA ASN A 219 20.19 -16.94 9.92
C ASN A 219 19.27 -16.17 10.89
N LEU A 220 18.02 -15.90 10.50
CA LEU A 220 17.04 -15.29 11.39
C LEU A 220 16.65 -16.25 12.52
N TYR A 221 16.37 -17.51 12.18
CA TYR A 221 15.98 -18.55 13.13
C TYR A 221 17.14 -19.51 13.40
N ALA A 222 17.22 -19.98 14.64
CA ALA A 222 18.00 -21.17 14.95
C ALA A 222 17.30 -22.43 14.38
N ALA A 223 18.04 -23.53 14.21
CA ALA A 223 17.52 -24.73 13.55
C ALA A 223 16.33 -25.36 14.30
N ASP A 224 16.36 -25.32 15.64
CA ASP A 224 15.29 -25.75 16.53
C ASP A 224 14.06 -24.83 16.47
N GLU A 225 14.26 -23.51 16.51
CA GLU A 225 13.15 -22.53 16.35
C GLU A 225 12.44 -22.71 15.00
N LEU A 226 13.19 -22.90 13.91
CA LEU A 226 12.63 -23.07 12.58
C LEU A 226 11.79 -24.36 12.49
N ASN A 227 12.22 -25.43 13.18
CA ASN A 227 11.45 -26.67 13.24
C ASN A 227 10.12 -26.47 13.99
N GLN A 228 10.11 -25.67 15.06
CA GLN A 228 8.89 -25.34 15.79
C GLN A 228 7.91 -24.56 14.91
N VAL A 229 8.38 -23.50 14.23
CA VAL A 229 7.55 -22.70 13.32
C VAL A 229 6.93 -23.57 12.21
N ARG A 230 7.68 -24.55 11.69
CA ARG A 230 7.18 -25.50 10.68
C ARG A 230 6.08 -26.41 11.23
N GLN A 231 6.21 -26.89 12.47
CA GLN A 231 5.18 -27.70 13.11
C GLN A 231 3.89 -26.90 13.29
N ASP A 232 4.00 -25.66 13.78
CA ASP A 232 2.85 -24.78 14.00
C ASP A 232 2.14 -24.41 12.69
N LYS A 233 2.87 -24.24 11.58
CA LYS A 233 2.31 -23.94 10.26
C LYS A 233 1.40 -25.02 9.69
N THR A 234 1.59 -26.28 10.10
CA THR A 234 0.80 -27.42 9.59
C THR A 234 -0.69 -27.33 9.95
N LEU A 235 -1.08 -26.41 10.85
CA LEU A 235 -2.47 -26.12 11.21
C LEU A 235 -3.17 -25.14 10.23
N CYS A 236 -2.43 -24.45 9.37
CA CYS A 236 -3.00 -23.46 8.43
C CYS A 236 -3.25 -24.00 7.01
N ASP A 237 -2.76 -25.21 6.69
CA ASP A 237 -3.03 -25.89 5.42
C ASP A 237 -4.27 -26.82 5.47
N ALA A 238 -5.14 -26.68 6.49
CA ALA A 238 -6.39 -27.41 6.68
C ALA A 238 -7.60 -26.47 6.61
#